data_AF-A0AAW5VKS4-F1
#
_entry.id   AF-A0AAW5VKS4-F1
#
_cell.length_a   1.000
_cell.length_b   1.000
_cell.length_c   1.000
_cell.angle_alpha   90.00
_cell.angle_beta   90.00
_cell.angle_gamma   90.00
#
_symmetry.space_group_name_H-M   'P 1'
#
loop_
_entity.id
_entity.type
_entity.pdbx_description
1 polymer ?
#
loop_
_entity_poly.entity_id
_entity_poly.type
_entity_poly.pdbx_seq_one_letter_code
_entity_poly.pdbx_strand_id
1 'polypeptide(L)'
;MLYQIKEEKILLEESKPLKLEKQLQSLLMESGETDGTLQSPKYLREDIFGTKLLIIGKEVYTKDKKRSDILCLDENGDAVIIEIKKEYARLGIETQALQYLADVSSYVGKDFVERYKNDYEFSDLFEEHICSFLGWSEISENLNRNQAIFLVANDFDKVVYSIGDWLFSKNVSFKCLSYYTYEINNRQFIDFTIKFEKTIARSNYLDFTQKSKKRRNIFYFNIGIKEQLKWERMIRENFISCGFDGVKGDRGYKILNSFYPGDKLVCYLSGKGVVGICEIPHDSFENKNIQETENKHYSFSDETLDSWGSFHKHKLRINWLRYVESIDNAIKSNVLKDRFNLYHPIQTLQAFPNEKAYKTIFDEFEILTRQ
;
A
#
# COMPACT_ATOMS: atom_id res chain seq x y z
N MET A 1 -28.00 -15.55 9.35
CA MET A 1 -28.29 -16.98 9.62
C MET A 1 -27.86 -17.24 11.07
N LEU A 2 -28.80 -17.55 11.97
CA LEU A 2 -28.51 -17.81 13.39
C LEU A 2 -28.00 -19.24 13.57
N TYR A 3 -26.89 -19.42 14.30
CA TYR A 3 -26.46 -20.72 14.81
C TYR A 3 -26.36 -20.67 16.33
N GLN A 4 -26.91 -21.71 16.96
CA GLN A 4 -27.03 -21.89 18.41
C GLN A 4 -25.92 -22.82 18.91
N ILE A 5 -25.15 -22.38 19.91
CA ILE A 5 -24.35 -23.26 20.78
C ILE A 5 -24.63 -22.85 22.24
N LYS A 6 -24.80 -23.86 23.10
CA LYS A 6 -25.44 -23.83 24.43
C LYS A 6 -24.96 -22.74 25.42
N GLU A 7 -25.96 -22.29 26.20
CA GLU A 7 -25.92 -21.79 27.58
C GLU A 7 -25.66 -20.31 27.93
N GLU A 8 -25.51 -19.40 26.97
CA GLU A 8 -25.74 -17.96 27.23
C GLU A 8 -26.59 -17.32 26.13
N LYS A 9 -27.70 -16.69 26.54
CA LYS A 9 -28.73 -16.19 25.63
C LYS A 9 -28.29 -14.85 25.02
N ILE A 10 -27.52 -14.87 23.94
CA ILE A 10 -27.23 -13.67 23.15
C ILE A 10 -28.37 -13.49 22.14
N LEU A 11 -29.31 -12.58 22.44
CA LEU A 11 -30.33 -12.16 21.49
C LEU A 11 -29.69 -11.17 20.50
N LEU A 12 -29.53 -11.61 19.25
CA LEU A 12 -29.20 -10.75 18.13
C LEU A 12 -30.50 -10.16 17.60
N GLU A 13 -30.76 -8.89 17.90
CA GLU A 13 -31.85 -8.16 17.28
C GLU A 13 -31.30 -7.33 16.10
N GLU A 14 -31.91 -7.47 14.93
CA GLU A 14 -31.64 -6.55 13.82
C GLU A 14 -32.01 -5.14 14.28
N SER A 15 -31.01 -4.27 14.39
CA SER A 15 -31.25 -2.89 14.74
C SER A 15 -31.61 -2.11 13.47
N LYS A 16 -32.44 -1.07 13.63
CA LYS A 16 -32.77 -0.18 12.51
C LYS A 16 -31.45 0.37 11.92
N PRO A 17 -31.35 0.50 10.58
CA PRO A 17 -30.17 1.06 9.94
C PRO A 17 -29.79 2.41 10.57
N LEU A 18 -28.49 2.70 10.62
CA LEU A 18 -27.94 3.96 11.13
C LEU A 18 -28.76 5.15 10.63
N LYS A 19 -29.26 5.97 11.57
CA LYS A 19 -30.18 7.07 11.26
C LYS A 19 -29.50 8.17 10.43
N LEU A 20 -28.16 8.24 10.42
CA LEU A 20 -27.40 9.33 9.81
C LEU A 20 -26.18 8.85 9.01
N GLU A 21 -26.09 9.26 7.74
CA GLU A 21 -24.93 9.03 6.85
C GLU A 21 -23.63 9.53 7.48
N LYS A 22 -23.69 10.65 8.22
CA LYS A 22 -22.53 11.22 8.92
C LYS A 22 -21.94 10.26 9.96
N GLN A 23 -22.79 9.47 10.63
CA GLN A 23 -22.31 8.47 11.59
C GLN A 23 -21.59 7.34 10.86
N LEU A 24 -22.16 6.85 9.76
CA LEU A 24 -21.51 5.84 8.92
C LEU A 24 -20.18 6.34 8.36
N GLN A 25 -20.13 7.57 7.84
CA GLN A 25 -18.88 8.21 7.40
C GLN A 25 -17.83 8.26 8.51
N SER A 26 -18.21 8.64 9.73
CA SER A 26 -17.26 8.66 10.85
C SER A 26 -16.70 7.29 11.21
N LEU A 27 -17.50 6.22 11.04
CA LEU A 27 -17.09 4.84 11.31
C LEU A 27 -16.17 4.25 10.23
N LEU A 28 -16.26 4.77 9.00
CA LEU A 28 -15.40 4.37 7.88
C LEU A 28 -14.00 5.00 7.96
N MET A 29 -13.82 6.04 8.76
CA MET A 29 -12.54 6.74 8.93
C MET A 29 -11.69 6.06 9.99
N GLU A 30 -10.37 6.08 9.82
CA GLU A 30 -9.46 5.63 10.88
C GLU A 30 -9.57 6.56 12.10
N SER A 31 -9.68 5.97 13.29
CA SER A 31 -9.61 6.70 14.56
C SER A 31 -8.17 7.12 14.80
N GLY A 32 -7.80 8.33 14.35
CA GLY A 32 -6.47 8.88 14.57
C GLY A 32 -6.19 9.07 16.07
N GLU A 33 -5.01 8.65 16.52
CA GLU A 33 -4.43 9.13 17.78
C GLU A 33 -4.30 10.65 17.69
N THR A 34 -5.12 11.37 18.45
CA THR A 34 -4.97 12.81 18.64
C THR A 34 -3.80 13.07 19.56
N ASP A 35 -2.58 12.95 19.06
CA ASP A 35 -1.47 13.70 19.62
C ASP A 35 -1.61 15.14 19.09
N GLY A 36 -1.70 16.10 20.01
CA GLY A 36 -2.15 17.48 19.79
C GLY A 36 -1.25 18.36 18.91
N THR A 37 -0.50 17.80 17.97
CA THR A 37 0.38 18.52 17.04
C THR A 37 0.33 17.94 15.61
N LEU A 38 -0.17 18.80 14.71
CA LEU A 38 0.11 18.94 13.26
C LEU A 38 -0.54 18.01 12.22
N GLN A 39 -1.51 18.59 11.49
CA GLN A 39 -1.73 18.49 10.03
C GLN A 39 -1.51 17.12 9.34
N SER A 40 -2.01 16.02 9.90
CA SER A 40 -1.81 14.67 9.34
C SER A 40 -2.86 14.29 8.28
N PRO A 41 -2.47 13.54 7.23
CA PRO A 41 -3.40 13.02 6.24
C PRO A 41 -4.43 12.07 6.88
N LYS A 42 -5.66 12.09 6.35
CA LYS A 42 -6.77 11.26 6.84
C LYS A 42 -6.99 10.07 5.92
N TYR A 43 -7.24 8.90 6.50
CA TYR A 43 -7.44 7.66 5.78
C TYR A 43 -8.80 7.03 6.09
N LEU A 44 -9.27 6.20 5.18
CA LEU A 44 -10.34 5.25 5.47
C LEU A 44 -9.77 3.95 6.00
N ARG A 45 -10.58 3.26 6.80
CA ARG A 45 -10.23 1.98 7.42
C ARG A 45 -9.90 0.92 6.38
N GLU A 46 -8.63 0.53 6.33
CA GLU A 46 -8.13 -0.51 5.41
C GLU A 46 -8.83 -1.85 5.63
N ASP A 47 -9.21 -2.19 6.86
CA ASP A 47 -9.91 -3.43 7.19
C ASP A 47 -11.32 -3.52 6.60
N ILE A 48 -11.93 -2.38 6.25
CA ILE A 48 -13.26 -2.30 5.63
C ILE A 48 -13.16 -2.34 4.10
N PHE A 49 -12.22 -1.58 3.54
CA PHE A 49 -12.11 -1.41 2.09
C PHE A 49 -11.15 -2.39 1.41
N GLY A 50 -10.29 -3.06 2.18
CA GLY A 50 -9.28 -4.00 1.71
C GLY A 50 -8.08 -3.35 1.00
N THR A 51 -7.99 -2.02 1.01
CA THR A 51 -6.88 -1.23 0.46
C THR A 51 -6.78 0.09 1.21
N LYS A 52 -5.59 0.69 1.19
CA LYS A 52 -5.36 2.01 1.80
C LYS A 52 -5.93 3.09 0.91
N LEU A 53 -6.70 3.99 1.53
CA LEU A 53 -7.38 5.08 0.84
C LEU A 53 -7.07 6.40 1.54
N LEU A 54 -6.31 7.27 0.88
CA LEU A 54 -6.07 8.65 1.32
C LEU A 54 -7.29 9.50 0.99
N ILE A 55 -7.89 10.17 1.97
CA ILE A 55 -9.02 11.07 1.74
C ILE A 55 -8.50 12.38 1.14
N ILE A 56 -8.98 12.73 -0.05
CA ILE A 56 -8.65 13.97 -0.77
C ILE A 56 -9.68 15.06 -0.52
N GLY A 57 -10.95 14.68 -0.39
CA GLY A 57 -12.01 15.63 -0.12
C GLY A 57 -13.24 14.94 0.45
N LYS A 58 -13.95 15.67 1.31
CA LYS A 58 -15.26 15.29 1.83
C LYS A 58 -16.26 16.32 1.32
N GLU A 59 -17.39 15.84 0.80
CA GLU A 59 -18.43 16.74 0.27
C GLU A 59 -17.96 17.65 -0.89
N VAL A 60 -17.09 17.13 -1.79
CA VAL A 60 -16.53 17.94 -2.89
C VAL A 60 -17.63 18.30 -3.89
N TYR A 61 -17.84 19.60 -4.12
CA TYR A 61 -18.87 20.10 -5.01
C TYR A 61 -18.42 20.03 -6.48
N THR A 62 -19.24 19.41 -7.34
CA THR A 62 -19.13 19.58 -8.80
C THR A 62 -19.66 20.95 -9.23
N LYS A 63 -19.32 21.38 -10.46
CA LYS A 63 -19.84 22.62 -11.09
C LYS A 63 -21.38 22.71 -11.07
N ASP A 64 -22.07 21.57 -11.01
CA ASP A 64 -23.54 21.48 -10.99
C ASP A 64 -24.15 21.28 -9.59
N LYS A 65 -23.39 21.56 -8.51
CA LYS A 65 -23.82 21.44 -7.10
C LYS A 65 -24.26 20.04 -6.65
N LYS A 66 -23.84 18.99 -7.37
CA LYS A 66 -24.02 17.59 -6.94
C LYS A 66 -22.74 17.06 -6.31
N ARG A 67 -22.91 16.27 -5.25
CA ARG A 67 -21.92 15.93 -4.24
C ARG A 67 -21.53 14.46 -4.38
N SER A 68 -20.23 14.17 -4.40
CA SER A 68 -19.71 12.86 -3.99
C SER A 68 -19.47 12.89 -2.49
N ASP A 69 -19.78 11.80 -1.79
CA ASP A 69 -19.61 11.78 -0.34
C ASP A 69 -18.15 11.83 0.07
N ILE A 70 -17.31 10.98 -0.54
CA ILE A 70 -15.87 10.94 -0.25
C ILE A 70 -15.10 10.74 -1.56
N LEU A 71 -14.08 11.57 -1.77
CA LEU A 71 -13.05 11.37 -2.80
C LEU A 71 -11.77 10.89 -2.12
N CYS A 72 -11.20 9.81 -2.62
CA CYS A 72 -9.94 9.25 -2.15
C CYS A 72 -8.92 9.04 -3.28
N LEU A 73 -7.67 8.79 -2.92
CA LEU A 73 -6.67 8.12 -3.75
C LEU A 73 -6.38 6.73 -3.19
N ASP A 74 -6.25 5.75 -4.06
CA ASP A 74 -5.70 4.43 -3.71
C ASP A 74 -4.16 4.40 -3.79
N GLU A 75 -3.57 3.28 -3.42
CA GLU A 75 -2.11 3.06 -3.46
C GLU A 75 -1.49 3.14 -4.88
N ASN A 76 -2.30 3.08 -5.94
CA ASN A 76 -1.86 3.26 -7.33
C ASN A 76 -1.88 4.73 -7.76
N GLY A 77 -2.42 5.62 -6.93
CA GLY A 77 -2.67 7.01 -7.26
C GLY A 77 -3.90 7.20 -8.12
N ASP A 78 -4.79 6.21 -8.19
CA ASP A 78 -6.06 6.30 -8.91
C ASP A 78 -7.15 6.88 -7.99
N ALA A 79 -8.00 7.75 -8.53
CA ALA A 79 -9.05 8.37 -7.74
C ALA A 79 -10.19 7.36 -7.45
N VAL A 80 -10.59 7.28 -6.19
CA VAL A 80 -11.68 6.42 -5.73
C VAL A 80 -12.84 7.30 -5.27
N ILE A 81 -13.95 7.21 -6.00
CA ILE A 81 -15.20 7.90 -5.71
C ILE A 81 -16.03 6.99 -4.81
N ILE A 82 -16.36 7.44 -3.61
CA ILE A 82 -17.15 6.66 -2.67
C ILE A 82 -18.50 7.35 -2.45
N GLU A 83 -19.56 6.60 -2.74
CA GLU A 83 -20.94 7.04 -2.56
C GLU A 83 -21.60 6.23 -1.45
N ILE A 84 -22.16 6.90 -0.44
CA ILE A 84 -22.70 6.27 0.76
C ILE A 84 -24.21 6.47 0.81
N LYS A 85 -24.95 5.40 1.10
CA LYS A 85 -26.42 5.41 1.10
C LYS A 85 -26.96 4.68 2.33
N LYS A 86 -27.98 5.27 2.97
CA LYS A 86 -28.58 4.74 4.21
C LYS A 86 -29.35 3.44 4.03
N GLU A 87 -29.89 3.24 2.83
CA GLU A 87 -30.89 2.21 2.55
C GLU A 87 -30.44 1.32 1.39
N TYR A 88 -31.35 0.44 0.98
CA TYR A 88 -31.19 -0.45 -0.16
C TYR A 88 -30.88 0.33 -1.45
N ALA A 89 -29.76 -0.01 -2.07
CA ALA A 89 -29.27 0.63 -3.28
C ALA A 89 -29.94 0.04 -4.54
N ARG A 90 -30.66 0.87 -5.29
CA ARG A 90 -31.35 0.52 -6.54
C ARG A 90 -30.67 1.15 -7.75
N LEU A 91 -31.06 0.72 -8.95
CA LEU A 91 -30.65 1.33 -10.22
C LEU A 91 -30.84 2.86 -10.18
N GLY A 92 -29.83 3.60 -10.64
CA GLY A 92 -29.77 5.05 -10.64
C GLY A 92 -28.91 5.65 -9.52
N ILE A 93 -28.56 4.85 -8.51
CA ILE A 93 -27.75 5.29 -7.37
C ILE A 93 -26.29 5.59 -7.75
N GLU A 94 -25.78 4.83 -8.70
CA GLU A 94 -24.49 5.00 -9.35
C GLU A 94 -24.39 6.32 -10.14
N THR A 95 -25.52 6.93 -10.51
CA THR A 95 -25.53 8.07 -11.44
C THR A 95 -24.80 9.29 -10.86
N GLN A 96 -24.83 9.47 -9.54
CA GLN A 96 -24.06 10.53 -8.85
C GLN A 96 -22.56 10.22 -8.87
N ALA A 97 -22.19 8.99 -8.52
CA ALA A 97 -20.80 8.53 -8.57
C ALA A 97 -20.23 8.59 -10.01
N LEU A 98 -21.04 8.27 -11.02
CA LEU A 98 -20.66 8.34 -12.44
C LEU A 98 -20.46 9.77 -12.92
N GLN A 99 -21.32 10.70 -12.53
CA GLN A 99 -21.14 12.13 -12.84
C GLN A 99 -19.83 12.65 -12.25
N TYR A 100 -19.55 12.28 -11.00
CA TYR A 100 -18.33 12.71 -10.34
C TYR A 100 -17.08 12.05 -10.93
N LEU A 101 -17.15 10.75 -11.23
CA LEU A 101 -16.08 10.02 -11.92
C LEU A 101 -15.76 10.65 -13.27
N ALA A 102 -16.78 11.06 -14.05
CA ALA A 102 -16.58 11.75 -15.31
C ALA A 102 -15.83 13.09 -15.16
N ASP A 103 -16.19 13.91 -14.16
CA ASP A 103 -15.49 15.16 -13.85
C ASP A 103 -14.03 14.89 -13.42
N VAL A 104 -13.84 14.02 -12.43
CA VAL A 104 -12.53 13.66 -11.86
C VAL A 104 -11.59 13.09 -12.92
N SER A 105 -12.11 12.29 -13.86
CA SER A 105 -11.31 11.64 -14.91
C SER A 105 -10.60 12.62 -15.85
N SER A 106 -11.03 13.89 -15.89
CA SER A 106 -10.43 14.92 -16.74
C SER A 106 -9.14 15.51 -16.17
N TYR A 107 -8.81 15.23 -14.90
CA TYR A 107 -7.69 15.83 -14.19
C TYR A 107 -6.63 14.79 -13.86
N VAL A 108 -5.41 14.96 -14.35
CA VAL A 108 -4.32 13.99 -14.23
C VAL A 108 -3.05 14.70 -13.78
N GLY A 109 -2.18 14.02 -13.04
CA GLY A 109 -0.89 14.59 -12.64
C GLY A 109 -1.05 15.90 -11.85
N LYS A 110 -0.37 16.95 -12.31
CA LYS A 110 -0.42 18.27 -11.65
C LYS A 110 -1.80 18.94 -11.74
N ASP A 111 -2.56 18.69 -12.81
CA ASP A 111 -3.91 19.24 -12.96
C ASP A 111 -4.87 18.70 -11.89
N PHE A 112 -4.70 17.44 -11.49
CA PHE A 112 -5.44 16.85 -10.37
C PHE A 112 -5.11 17.57 -9.06
N VAL A 113 -3.82 17.83 -8.81
CA VAL A 113 -3.38 18.53 -7.60
C VAL A 113 -3.95 19.94 -7.57
N GLU A 114 -3.82 20.70 -8.66
CA GLU A 114 -4.35 22.06 -8.74
C GLU A 114 -5.87 22.10 -8.54
N ARG A 115 -6.60 21.14 -9.12
CA ARG A 115 -8.05 21.06 -9.02
C ARG A 115 -8.53 20.84 -7.58
N TYR A 116 -7.87 19.97 -6.82
CA TYR A 116 -8.35 19.52 -5.50
C TYR A 116 -7.56 20.09 -4.32
N LYS A 117 -6.49 20.85 -4.55
CA LYS A 117 -5.67 21.46 -3.47
C LYS A 117 -6.50 22.26 -2.47
N ASN A 118 -7.45 23.04 -2.96
CA ASN A 118 -8.29 23.89 -2.11
C ASN A 118 -9.43 23.13 -1.42
N ASP A 119 -9.76 21.94 -1.91
CA ASP A 119 -10.76 21.05 -1.32
C ASP A 119 -10.15 20.17 -0.20
N TYR A 120 -8.82 20.12 -0.12
CA TYR A 120 -8.07 19.38 0.89
C TYR A 120 -7.82 20.23 2.15
N GLU A 121 -8.00 19.62 3.32
CA GLU A 121 -7.95 20.30 4.63
C GLU A 121 -6.60 20.97 4.93
N PHE A 122 -5.51 20.42 4.40
CA PHE A 122 -4.16 20.96 4.53
C PHE A 122 -3.61 21.34 3.16
N SER A 123 -4.25 22.32 2.51
CA SER A 123 -3.99 22.71 1.12
C SER A 123 -2.49 22.88 0.81
N ASP A 124 -1.72 23.52 1.69
CA ASP A 124 -0.28 23.73 1.51
C ASP A 124 0.56 22.43 1.54
N LEU A 125 0.07 21.39 2.21
CA LEU A 125 0.73 20.08 2.31
C LEU A 125 0.12 19.04 1.37
N PHE A 126 -0.82 19.41 0.50
CA PHE A 126 -1.57 18.45 -0.30
C PHE A 126 -0.68 17.59 -1.20
N GLU A 127 0.23 18.24 -1.93
CA GLU A 127 1.20 17.56 -2.79
C GLU A 127 2.16 16.66 -1.98
N GLU A 128 2.63 17.14 -0.83
CA GLU A 128 3.50 16.36 0.06
C GLU A 128 2.79 15.11 0.59
N HIS A 129 1.53 15.23 0.99
CA HIS A 129 0.73 14.10 1.46
C HIS A 129 0.46 13.07 0.37
N ILE A 130 0.16 13.51 -0.86
CA ILE A 130 0.02 12.58 -2.00
C ILE A 130 1.35 11.86 -2.26
N CYS A 131 2.45 12.62 -2.34
CA CYS A 131 3.77 12.05 -2.60
C CYS A 131 4.18 11.06 -1.51
N SER A 132 3.96 11.40 -0.24
CA SER A 132 4.22 10.53 0.90
C SER A 132 3.38 9.25 0.86
N PHE A 133 2.08 9.38 0.58
CA PHE A 133 1.16 8.25 0.48
C PHE A 133 1.53 7.28 -0.65
N LEU A 134 1.91 7.80 -1.82
CA LEU A 134 2.28 7.00 -2.99
C LEU A 134 3.76 6.61 -3.03
N GLY A 135 4.57 7.10 -2.09
CA GLY A 135 6.02 6.91 -2.08
C GLY A 135 6.73 7.57 -3.28
N TRP A 136 6.19 8.69 -3.78
CA TRP A 136 6.76 9.46 -4.89
C TRP A 136 7.63 10.62 -4.37
N SER A 137 8.62 11.03 -5.16
CA SER A 137 9.44 12.21 -4.87
C SER A 137 8.80 13.50 -5.35
N GLU A 138 7.95 13.42 -6.37
CA GLU A 138 7.23 14.52 -7.00
C GLU A 138 5.96 13.98 -7.67
N ILE A 139 4.99 14.86 -7.96
CA ILE A 139 3.77 14.49 -8.64
C ILE A 139 4.06 14.03 -10.07
N SER A 140 3.70 12.78 -10.35
CA SER A 140 3.83 12.18 -11.66
C SER A 140 2.57 12.40 -12.50
N GLU A 141 2.75 12.48 -13.82
CA GLU A 141 1.69 12.35 -14.82
C GLU A 141 0.88 11.06 -14.71
N ASN A 142 1.33 10.07 -13.93
CA ASN A 142 0.58 8.84 -13.69
C ASN A 142 -0.51 8.98 -12.62
N LEU A 143 -0.59 10.11 -11.91
CA LEU A 143 -1.66 10.36 -10.93
C LEU A 143 -3.02 10.42 -11.63
N ASN A 144 -3.99 9.67 -11.10
CA ASN A 144 -5.37 9.60 -11.54
C ASN A 144 -5.53 9.15 -13.02
N ARG A 145 -4.76 8.14 -13.44
CA ARG A 145 -4.89 7.58 -14.81
C ARG A 145 -6.12 6.70 -14.99
N ASN A 146 -6.69 6.20 -13.91
CA ASN A 146 -7.99 5.56 -13.91
C ASN A 146 -8.68 5.89 -12.58
N GLN A 147 -9.92 5.42 -12.50
CA GLN A 147 -10.80 5.74 -11.40
C GLN A 147 -11.54 4.48 -10.94
N ALA A 148 -12.01 4.55 -9.71
CA ALA A 148 -12.84 3.53 -9.11
C ALA A 148 -14.12 4.16 -8.54
N ILE A 149 -15.20 3.39 -8.53
CA ILE A 149 -16.42 3.72 -7.78
C ILE A 149 -16.64 2.66 -6.72
N PHE A 150 -16.67 3.08 -5.45
CA PHE A 150 -17.07 2.24 -4.34
C PHE A 150 -18.44 2.72 -3.84
N LEU A 151 -19.43 1.84 -3.88
CA LEU A 151 -20.75 2.09 -3.30
C LEU A 151 -20.83 1.45 -1.93
N VAL A 152 -21.30 2.20 -0.94
CA VAL A 152 -21.55 1.72 0.43
C VAL A 152 -23.03 1.87 0.74
N ALA A 153 -23.73 0.78 1.01
CA ALA A 153 -25.17 0.77 1.28
C ALA A 153 -25.56 -0.34 2.26
N ASN A 154 -26.81 -0.43 2.67
CA ASN A 154 -27.25 -1.58 3.48
C ASN A 154 -27.30 -2.88 2.68
N ASP A 155 -27.76 -2.81 1.43
CA ASP A 155 -27.73 -3.91 0.45
C ASP A 155 -27.93 -3.35 -0.97
N PHE A 156 -27.80 -4.19 -2.00
CA PHE A 156 -27.82 -3.77 -3.41
C PHE A 156 -28.74 -4.63 -4.28
N ASP A 157 -29.41 -3.99 -5.25
CA ASP A 157 -30.05 -4.70 -6.36
C ASP A 157 -29.01 -5.37 -7.26
N LYS A 158 -29.31 -6.57 -7.76
CA LYS A 158 -28.42 -7.33 -8.66
C LYS A 158 -28.09 -6.56 -9.93
N VAL A 159 -28.97 -5.66 -10.37
CA VAL A 159 -28.75 -4.80 -11.53
C VAL A 159 -27.53 -3.88 -11.33
N VAL A 160 -27.23 -3.47 -10.09
CA VAL A 160 -26.04 -2.66 -9.77
C VAL A 160 -24.76 -3.43 -10.10
N TYR A 161 -24.74 -4.75 -9.92
CA TYR A 161 -23.58 -5.60 -10.26
C TYR A 161 -23.35 -5.65 -11.77
N SER A 162 -24.42 -5.70 -12.57
CA SER A 162 -24.31 -5.64 -14.04
C SER A 162 -23.70 -4.32 -14.52
N ILE A 163 -23.99 -3.21 -13.83
CA ILE A 163 -23.33 -1.93 -14.08
C ILE A 163 -21.85 -2.00 -13.68
N GLY A 164 -21.55 -2.60 -12.54
CA GLY A 164 -20.18 -2.84 -12.10
C GLY A 164 -19.36 -3.62 -13.12
N ASP A 165 -19.92 -4.70 -13.69
CA ASP A 165 -19.28 -5.46 -14.77
C ASP A 165 -19.06 -4.61 -16.03
N TRP A 166 -20.06 -3.80 -16.42
CA TRP A 166 -19.93 -2.90 -17.56
C TRP A 166 -18.85 -1.84 -17.33
N LEU A 167 -18.81 -1.20 -16.16
CA LEU A 167 -17.79 -0.22 -15.80
C LEU A 167 -16.39 -0.83 -15.78
N PHE A 168 -16.27 -2.05 -15.25
CA PHE A 168 -15.01 -2.78 -15.28
C PHE A 168 -14.53 -3.05 -16.71
N SER A 169 -15.44 -3.36 -17.65
CA SER A 169 -15.09 -3.48 -19.07
C SER A 169 -14.62 -2.15 -19.71
N LYS A 170 -14.92 -1.02 -19.05
CA LYS A 170 -14.43 0.33 -19.39
C LYS A 170 -13.24 0.76 -18.55
N ASN A 171 -12.59 -0.19 -17.88
CA ASN A 171 -11.41 0.06 -17.06
C ASN A 171 -11.69 1.02 -15.89
N VAL A 172 -12.88 0.92 -15.31
CA VAL A 172 -13.27 1.57 -14.05
C VAL A 172 -13.50 0.48 -13.01
N SER A 173 -12.71 0.51 -11.93
CA SER A 173 -12.91 -0.44 -10.84
C SER A 173 -14.24 -0.17 -10.13
N PHE A 174 -14.93 -1.22 -9.69
CA PHE A 174 -16.23 -1.09 -9.04
C PHE A 174 -16.33 -2.02 -7.83
N LYS A 175 -16.80 -1.48 -6.70
CA LYS A 175 -16.98 -2.22 -5.45
C LYS A 175 -18.32 -1.87 -4.82
N CYS A 176 -19.05 -2.88 -4.33
CA CYS A 176 -20.24 -2.71 -3.52
C CYS A 176 -19.99 -3.29 -2.14
N LEU A 177 -20.01 -2.43 -1.13
CA LEU A 177 -19.85 -2.79 0.27
C LEU A 177 -21.20 -2.63 0.97
N SER A 178 -21.75 -3.74 1.46
CA SER A 178 -22.93 -3.70 2.32
C SER A 178 -22.52 -3.49 3.77
N TYR A 179 -23.30 -2.72 4.53
CA TYR A 179 -23.16 -2.66 5.98
C TYR A 179 -24.43 -3.14 6.69
N TYR A 180 -24.22 -3.80 7.84
CA TYR A 180 -25.28 -4.31 8.70
C TYR A 180 -25.11 -3.76 10.10
N THR A 181 -26.20 -3.34 10.73
CA THR A 181 -26.20 -2.89 12.12
C THR A 181 -26.92 -3.90 13.00
N TYR A 182 -26.31 -4.24 14.13
CA TYR A 182 -26.86 -5.17 15.11
C TYR A 182 -26.88 -4.51 16.48
N GLU A 183 -27.84 -4.88 17.32
CA GLU A 183 -27.82 -4.52 18.74
C GLU A 183 -27.64 -5.80 19.57
N ILE A 184 -26.62 -5.80 20.43
CA ILE A 184 -26.32 -6.90 21.34
C ILE A 184 -26.11 -6.30 22.73
N ASN A 185 -26.93 -6.70 23.71
CA ASN A 185 -26.84 -6.21 25.10
C ASN A 185 -26.80 -4.68 25.21
N ASN A 186 -27.70 -3.97 24.51
CA ASN A 186 -27.77 -2.50 24.42
C ASN A 186 -26.51 -1.82 23.86
N ARG A 187 -25.66 -2.57 23.13
CA ARG A 187 -24.52 -2.03 22.39
C ARG A 187 -24.76 -2.21 20.90
N GLN A 188 -24.49 -1.17 20.13
CA GLN A 188 -24.60 -1.22 18.68
C GLN A 188 -23.30 -1.72 18.05
N PHE A 189 -23.43 -2.62 17.10
CA PHE A 189 -22.36 -3.17 16.29
C PHE A 189 -22.64 -2.88 14.83
N ILE A 190 -21.59 -2.67 14.05
CA ILE A 190 -21.65 -2.56 12.61
C ILE A 190 -20.72 -3.61 12.01
N ASP A 191 -21.21 -4.27 10.98
CA ASP A 191 -20.44 -5.21 10.18
C ASP A 191 -20.46 -4.76 8.71
N PHE A 192 -19.41 -5.09 7.98
CA PHE A 192 -19.24 -4.75 6.59
C PHE A 192 -18.97 -6.01 5.79
N THR A 193 -19.59 -6.12 4.62
CA THR A 193 -19.41 -7.26 3.72
C THR A 193 -19.29 -6.79 2.29
N ILE A 194 -18.30 -7.30 1.57
CA ILE A 194 -18.17 -7.04 0.13
C ILE A 194 -19.21 -7.90 -0.59
N LYS A 195 -20.15 -7.24 -1.27
CA LYS A 195 -21.21 -7.89 -2.06
C LYS A 195 -20.81 -8.11 -3.51
N PHE A 196 -19.99 -7.21 -4.03
CA PHE A 196 -19.47 -7.26 -5.39
C PHE A 196 -18.14 -6.52 -5.45
N GLU A 197 -17.17 -7.08 -6.17
CA GLU A 197 -15.88 -6.45 -6.39
C GLU A 197 -15.34 -6.83 -7.78
N LYS A 198 -15.01 -5.79 -8.54
CA LYS A 198 -14.25 -5.86 -9.78
C LYS A 198 -13.21 -4.76 -9.73
N THR A 199 -12.06 -5.10 -9.18
CA THR A 199 -10.92 -4.19 -9.11
C THR A 199 -9.93 -4.54 -10.20
N ILE A 200 -9.39 -3.51 -10.85
CA ILE A 200 -8.29 -3.69 -11.78
C ILE A 200 -7.11 -4.10 -10.92
N ALA A 201 -6.77 -5.37 -10.98
CA ALA A 201 -5.55 -5.88 -10.39
C ALA A 201 -4.38 -5.28 -11.17
N ARG A 202 -3.96 -4.09 -10.75
CA ARG A 202 -2.60 -3.64 -11.04
C ARG A 202 -1.70 -4.45 -10.13
N SER A 203 -1.41 -5.69 -10.56
CA SER A 203 -0.10 -6.23 -10.25
C SER A 203 0.88 -5.12 -10.59
N ASN A 204 1.72 -4.72 -9.64
CA ASN A 204 2.69 -3.62 -9.80
C ASN A 204 3.63 -3.76 -11.02
N TYR A 205 3.45 -4.75 -11.88
CA TYR A 205 4.07 -4.92 -13.19
C TYR A 205 3.07 -5.60 -14.13
N LEU A 206 2.64 -4.91 -15.18
CA LEU A 206 2.38 -5.37 -16.56
C LEU A 206 1.35 -4.46 -17.23
N ASP A 207 1.78 -3.24 -17.55
CA ASP A 207 1.11 -2.45 -18.59
C ASP A 207 1.72 -2.89 -19.93
N PHE A 208 1.01 -3.76 -20.65
CA PHE A 208 1.42 -4.25 -21.96
C PHE A 208 1.04 -3.30 -23.09
N THR A 209 0.97 -1.99 -22.89
CA THR A 209 0.93 -1.06 -24.02
C THR A 209 1.65 0.25 -23.73
N GLN A 210 2.59 0.56 -24.63
CA GLN A 210 3.36 1.79 -24.83
C GLN A 210 4.81 1.75 -24.29
N LYS A 211 5.72 1.36 -25.21
CA LYS A 211 7.17 1.61 -25.22
C LYS A 211 7.84 1.80 -23.85
N SER A 212 8.18 0.67 -23.23
CA SER A 212 9.33 0.47 -22.34
C SER A 212 9.73 1.65 -21.42
N LYS A 213 8.92 1.93 -20.39
CA LYS A 213 9.48 2.47 -19.14
C LYS A 213 10.10 1.30 -18.37
N LYS A 214 11.41 1.32 -18.21
CA LYS A 214 12.18 0.27 -17.52
C LYS A 214 11.58 0.05 -16.13
N ARG A 215 11.25 -1.22 -15.80
CA ARG A 215 10.87 -1.62 -14.44
C ARG A 215 11.89 -1.04 -13.46
N ARG A 216 11.41 -0.35 -12.41
CA ARG A 216 12.28 0.11 -11.32
C ARG A 216 12.94 -1.13 -10.73
N ASN A 217 14.26 -1.16 -10.78
CA ASN A 217 15.05 -2.30 -10.36
C ASN A 217 16.04 -1.92 -9.25
N ILE A 218 15.77 -0.84 -8.51
CA ILE A 218 16.61 -0.35 -7.41
C ILE A 218 15.70 0.00 -6.23
N PHE A 219 16.01 -0.55 -5.06
CA PHE A 219 15.17 -0.44 -3.86
C PHE A 219 16.00 -0.10 -2.63
N TYR A 220 15.41 0.62 -1.68
CA TYR A 220 15.84 0.58 -0.28
C TYR A 220 15.30 -0.69 0.39
N PHE A 221 16.17 -1.40 1.10
CA PHE A 221 15.80 -2.57 1.89
C PHE A 221 16.29 -2.41 3.32
N ASN A 222 15.37 -2.32 4.28
CA ASN A 222 15.71 -2.23 5.69
C ASN A 222 15.94 -3.62 6.27
N ILE A 223 17.19 -3.93 6.64
CA ILE A 223 17.58 -5.26 7.11
C ILE A 223 17.10 -5.52 8.55
N GLY A 224 16.80 -4.48 9.33
CA GLY A 224 16.28 -4.59 10.70
C GLY A 224 17.27 -5.14 11.75
N ILE A 225 18.31 -5.86 11.34
CA ILE A 225 19.36 -6.42 12.19
C ILE A 225 20.37 -5.34 12.55
N LYS A 226 20.62 -5.13 13.85
CA LYS A 226 21.62 -4.16 14.36
C LYS A 226 22.86 -4.79 15.00
N GLU A 227 22.99 -6.11 14.91
CA GLU A 227 24.07 -6.88 15.53
C GLU A 227 25.21 -7.12 14.53
N GLN A 228 26.44 -6.73 14.89
CA GLN A 228 27.62 -6.85 14.04
C GLN A 228 27.89 -8.29 13.59
N LEU A 229 27.80 -9.27 14.48
CA LEU A 229 28.02 -10.69 14.14
C LEU A 229 27.02 -11.23 13.12
N LYS A 230 25.77 -10.75 13.17
CA LYS A 230 24.74 -11.12 12.19
C LYS A 230 25.01 -10.44 10.85
N TRP A 231 25.44 -9.18 10.86
CA TRP A 231 25.86 -8.48 9.65
C TRP A 231 27.00 -9.21 8.93
N GLU A 232 28.07 -9.56 9.65
CA GLU A 232 29.21 -10.33 9.12
C GLU A 232 28.76 -11.66 8.50
N ARG A 233 27.81 -12.33 9.14
CA ARG A 233 27.25 -13.59 8.63
C ARG A 233 26.48 -13.39 7.32
N MET A 234 25.65 -12.35 7.21
CA MET A 234 24.93 -12.03 5.97
C MET A 234 25.89 -11.70 4.80
N ILE A 235 27.02 -11.05 5.09
CA ILE A 235 28.10 -10.85 4.11
C ILE A 235 28.71 -12.19 3.70
N ARG A 236 29.20 -12.96 4.68
CA ARG A 236 29.91 -14.22 4.45
C ARG A 236 29.07 -15.25 3.68
N GLU A 237 27.79 -15.33 3.99
CA GLU A 237 26.87 -16.33 3.42
C GLU A 237 26.03 -15.76 2.25
N ASN A 238 26.26 -14.51 1.84
CA ASN A 238 25.61 -13.88 0.68
C ASN A 238 24.08 -13.94 0.71
N PHE A 239 23.49 -13.51 1.82
CA PHE A 239 22.03 -13.40 1.95
C PHE A 239 21.61 -12.14 2.69
N ILE A 240 20.36 -11.72 2.46
CA ILE A 240 19.63 -10.77 3.30
C ILE A 240 18.46 -11.50 3.97
N SER A 241 18.00 -10.95 5.09
CA SER A 241 16.83 -11.49 5.80
C SER A 241 15.80 -10.41 6.11
N CYS A 242 14.56 -10.83 6.35
CA CYS A 242 13.51 -9.97 6.88
C CYS A 242 12.90 -10.58 8.14
N GLY A 243 12.57 -9.69 9.10
CA GLY A 243 12.10 -10.08 10.42
C GLY A 243 10.59 -10.30 10.46
N PHE A 244 10.10 -11.52 10.18
CA PHE A 244 8.69 -11.89 10.18
C PHE A 244 8.48 -13.34 10.68
N ASP A 245 7.22 -13.79 10.73
CA ASP A 245 6.79 -15.04 11.36
C ASP A 245 7.44 -16.30 10.77
N GLY A 246 8.02 -16.20 9.57
CA GLY A 246 8.76 -17.28 8.93
C GLY A 246 7.87 -18.25 8.18
N VAL A 247 6.63 -17.83 7.87
CA VAL A 247 5.60 -18.70 7.32
C VAL A 247 5.37 -18.35 5.85
N LYS A 248 5.21 -19.36 5.00
CA LYS A 248 4.90 -19.18 3.58
C LYS A 248 3.64 -18.31 3.44
N GLY A 249 3.76 -17.22 2.68
CA GLY A 249 2.67 -16.27 2.42
C GLY A 249 2.57 -15.09 3.40
N ASP A 250 3.40 -15.05 4.46
CA ASP A 250 3.49 -13.88 5.33
C ASP A 250 4.13 -12.66 4.63
N ARG A 251 4.23 -11.54 5.35
CA ARG A 251 4.78 -10.30 4.79
C ARG A 251 6.25 -10.42 4.37
N GLY A 252 7.06 -11.16 5.12
CA GLY A 252 8.46 -11.39 4.81
C GLY A 252 8.63 -12.23 3.55
N TYR A 253 7.87 -13.31 3.48
CA TYR A 253 7.76 -14.15 2.29
C TYR A 253 7.35 -13.34 1.05
N LYS A 254 6.30 -12.51 1.16
CA LYS A 254 5.82 -11.69 0.04
C LYS A 254 6.87 -10.68 -0.44
N ILE A 255 7.57 -10.02 0.50
CA ILE A 255 8.62 -9.04 0.17
C ILE A 255 9.77 -9.70 -0.57
N LEU A 256 10.36 -10.77 -0.03
CA LEU A 256 11.53 -11.39 -0.65
C LEU A 256 11.20 -12.03 -2.02
N ASN A 257 9.98 -12.57 -2.18
CA ASN A 257 9.52 -13.11 -3.46
C ASN A 257 9.09 -12.06 -4.48
N SER A 258 9.06 -10.78 -4.12
CA SER A 258 8.72 -9.70 -5.06
C SER A 258 9.87 -9.30 -6.00
N PHE A 259 11.10 -9.69 -5.65
CA PHE A 259 12.29 -9.32 -6.41
C PHE A 259 12.51 -10.21 -7.63
N TYR A 260 13.17 -9.63 -8.63
CA TYR A 260 13.56 -10.27 -9.87
C TYR A 260 15.08 -10.24 -9.99
N PRO A 261 15.67 -11.19 -10.71
CA PRO A 261 17.10 -11.17 -10.96
C PRO A 261 17.54 -9.85 -11.63
N GLY A 262 18.64 -9.28 -11.14
CA GLY A 262 19.14 -7.96 -11.54
C GLY A 262 18.51 -6.77 -10.79
N ASP A 263 17.55 -7.00 -9.90
CA ASP A 263 17.10 -5.99 -8.94
C ASP A 263 18.23 -5.70 -7.94
N LYS A 264 18.43 -4.42 -7.61
CA LYS A 264 19.49 -3.90 -6.75
C LYS A 264 18.88 -3.38 -5.45
N LEU A 265 19.51 -3.69 -4.32
CA LEU A 265 19.02 -3.32 -3.00
C LEU A 265 20.07 -2.49 -2.27
N VAL A 266 19.71 -1.25 -1.92
CA VAL A 266 20.45 -0.39 -1.00
C VAL A 266 20.01 -0.75 0.42
N CYS A 267 20.88 -1.48 1.09
CA CYS A 267 20.64 -2.05 2.40
C CYS A 267 20.82 -0.99 3.48
N TYR A 268 19.72 -0.68 4.18
CA TYR A 268 19.66 0.33 5.23
C TYR A 268 19.44 -0.30 6.60
N LEU A 269 20.04 0.30 7.62
CA LEU A 269 19.93 -0.13 9.01
C LEU A 269 19.50 1.06 9.87
N SER A 270 18.30 0.97 10.46
CA SER A 270 17.71 2.05 11.25
C SER A 270 18.60 2.52 12.40
N GLY A 271 19.03 3.79 12.32
CA GLY A 271 19.91 4.43 13.30
C GLY A 271 21.40 4.35 12.98
N LYS A 272 21.81 3.64 11.92
CA LYS A 272 23.19 3.64 11.42
C LYS A 272 23.31 4.29 10.05
N GLY A 273 22.48 3.86 9.09
CA GLY A 273 22.53 4.35 7.72
C GLY A 273 22.59 3.23 6.69
N VAL A 274 23.16 3.52 5.51
CA VAL A 274 23.36 2.51 4.46
C VAL A 274 24.61 1.68 4.75
N VAL A 275 24.43 0.37 4.89
CA VAL A 275 25.48 -0.60 5.21
C VAL A 275 25.98 -1.38 4.00
N GLY A 276 25.22 -1.42 2.91
CA GLY A 276 25.65 -2.13 1.71
C GLY A 276 24.71 -1.96 0.53
N ILE A 277 25.16 -2.44 -0.62
CA ILE A 277 24.41 -2.53 -1.86
C ILE A 277 24.59 -3.95 -2.40
N CYS A 278 23.50 -4.62 -2.70
CA CYS A 278 23.52 -5.96 -3.29
C CYS A 278 22.62 -6.06 -4.53
N GLU A 279 22.73 -7.17 -5.24
CA GLU A 279 21.95 -7.49 -6.43
C GLU A 279 21.39 -8.91 -6.34
N ILE A 280 20.19 -9.13 -6.88
CA ILE A 280 19.59 -10.46 -6.95
C ILE A 280 20.25 -11.28 -8.08
N PRO A 281 20.86 -12.44 -7.78
CA PRO A 281 21.60 -13.21 -8.78
C PRO A 281 20.70 -13.79 -9.87
N HIS A 282 21.24 -13.83 -11.09
CA HIS A 282 20.60 -14.45 -12.26
C HIS A 282 20.48 -15.97 -12.14
N ASP A 283 21.39 -16.64 -11.43
CA ASP A 283 21.47 -18.09 -11.34
C ASP A 283 20.54 -18.68 -10.25
N SER A 284 19.69 -17.85 -9.64
CA SER A 284 18.71 -18.27 -8.63
C SER A 284 17.65 -19.26 -9.15
N PHE A 285 17.68 -19.61 -10.44
CA PHE A 285 16.74 -20.51 -11.12
C PHE A 285 17.20 -21.96 -11.27
N GLU A 286 18.47 -22.27 -11.00
CA GLU A 286 18.96 -23.64 -11.18
C GLU A 286 18.93 -24.45 -9.88
N ASN A 287 17.73 -24.84 -9.46
CA ASN A 287 17.55 -26.15 -8.83
C ASN A 287 16.68 -27.01 -9.74
N LYS A 288 17.35 -27.64 -10.71
CA LYS A 288 16.83 -28.73 -11.54
C LYS A 288 16.55 -29.93 -10.63
N ASN A 289 15.29 -30.15 -10.26
CA ASN A 289 14.64 -31.46 -10.01
C ASN A 289 13.44 -31.36 -9.04
N ILE A 290 12.49 -30.45 -9.27
CA ILE A 290 11.14 -30.60 -8.72
C ILE A 290 10.16 -30.30 -9.84
N GLN A 291 9.51 -31.36 -10.31
CA GLN A 291 8.33 -31.26 -11.17
C GLN A 291 7.19 -30.62 -10.36
N GLU A 292 6.33 -29.87 -11.07
CA GLU A 292 5.09 -29.23 -10.61
C GLU A 292 5.20 -27.75 -10.18
N THR A 293 4.84 -26.89 -11.13
CA THR A 293 3.93 -25.73 -11.03
C THR A 293 3.98 -24.85 -9.76
N GLU A 294 4.19 -23.54 -10.01
CA GLU A 294 3.95 -22.38 -9.13
C GLU A 294 5.01 -22.04 -8.06
N ASN A 295 5.58 -20.84 -8.26
CA ASN A 295 6.32 -19.98 -7.32
C ASN A 295 7.85 -20.09 -7.32
N LYS A 296 8.48 -18.99 -7.77
CA LYS A 296 9.87 -18.63 -7.47
C LYS A 296 10.00 -18.62 -5.94
N HIS A 297 10.77 -19.52 -5.34
CA HIS A 297 10.94 -19.57 -3.88
C HIS A 297 12.25 -18.85 -3.48
N TYR A 298 12.18 -17.53 -3.37
CA TYR A 298 13.22 -16.61 -2.89
C TYR A 298 13.24 -16.49 -1.35
N SER A 299 12.73 -17.51 -0.66
CA SER A 299 12.69 -17.52 0.79
C SER A 299 12.94 -18.93 1.32
N PHE A 300 14.10 -19.12 1.94
CA PHE A 300 14.36 -20.30 2.76
C PHE A 300 13.81 -20.02 4.15
N SER A 301 12.76 -20.75 4.56
CA SER A 301 12.40 -20.86 5.97
C SER A 301 13.35 -21.87 6.60
N ASP A 302 14.19 -21.45 7.54
CA ASP A 302 14.99 -22.39 8.33
C ASP A 302 14.06 -23.21 9.21
N GLU A 303 13.72 -24.42 8.77
CA GLU A 303 12.98 -25.39 9.59
C GLU A 303 13.90 -26.14 10.58
N THR A 304 15.22 -25.97 10.51
CA THR A 304 16.17 -26.73 11.34
C THR A 304 17.25 -25.87 11.97
N LEU A 305 17.33 -25.92 13.32
CA LEU A 305 18.55 -25.85 14.18
C LEU A 305 19.60 -24.75 13.92
N ASP A 306 19.34 -23.75 13.07
CA ASP A 306 20.21 -22.59 12.90
C ASP A 306 19.89 -21.59 14.01
N SER A 307 20.89 -21.22 14.80
CA SER A 307 20.79 -20.22 15.87
C SER A 307 20.66 -18.78 15.32
N TRP A 308 20.17 -18.62 14.09
CA TRP A 308 19.77 -17.35 13.52
C TRP A 308 18.45 -16.97 14.17
N GLY A 309 18.53 -16.17 15.24
CA GLY A 309 17.48 -15.96 16.24
C GLY A 309 16.03 -15.87 15.71
N SER A 310 15.08 -16.22 16.59
CA SER A 310 13.67 -16.58 16.35
C SER A 310 12.80 -15.66 15.48
N PHE A 311 13.30 -14.50 15.04
CA PHE A 311 12.53 -13.47 14.33
C PHE A 311 12.95 -13.23 12.87
N HIS A 312 14.07 -13.77 12.36
CA HIS A 312 14.55 -13.55 10.98
C HIS A 312 14.52 -14.82 10.13
N LYS A 313 13.33 -15.39 9.98
CA LYS A 313 13.16 -16.72 9.41
C LYS A 313 13.12 -16.77 7.88
N HIS A 314 13.07 -15.62 7.21
CA HIS A 314 13.09 -15.55 5.74
C HIS A 314 14.45 -15.05 5.26
N LYS A 315 15.11 -15.84 4.41
CA LYS A 315 16.40 -15.51 3.80
C LYS A 315 16.31 -15.47 2.27
N LEU A 316 16.95 -14.49 1.65
CA LEU A 316 17.10 -14.37 0.20
C LEU A 316 18.56 -14.30 -0.17
N ARG A 317 18.99 -15.18 -1.09
CA ARG A 317 20.34 -15.17 -1.66
C ARG A 317 20.54 -13.94 -2.54
N ILE A 318 21.69 -13.28 -2.38
CA ILE A 318 22.05 -12.04 -3.06
C ILE A 318 23.53 -12.08 -3.43
N ASN A 319 23.96 -11.15 -4.29
CA ASN A 319 25.38 -10.86 -4.52
C ASN A 319 25.69 -9.49 -3.93
N TRP A 320 26.57 -9.41 -2.93
CA TRP A 320 27.02 -8.13 -2.40
C TRP A 320 27.89 -7.41 -3.43
N LEU A 321 27.49 -6.18 -3.79
CA LEU A 321 28.25 -5.33 -4.71
C LEU A 321 29.14 -4.34 -3.94
N ARG A 322 28.64 -3.81 -2.82
CA ARG A 322 29.33 -2.92 -1.88
C ARG A 322 28.84 -3.22 -0.48
N TYR A 323 29.70 -3.10 0.53
CA TYR A 323 29.30 -3.25 1.92
C TYR A 323 30.37 -2.68 2.85
N VAL A 324 29.99 -2.36 4.08
CA VAL A 324 30.93 -2.01 5.16
C VAL A 324 31.26 -3.25 5.98
N GLU A 325 32.50 -3.38 6.45
CA GLU A 325 32.87 -4.47 7.37
C GLU A 325 32.19 -4.31 8.73
N SER A 326 32.21 -3.09 9.28
CA SER A 326 31.50 -2.72 10.51
C SER A 326 30.27 -1.88 10.21
N ILE A 327 29.14 -2.22 10.82
CA ILE A 327 27.89 -1.45 10.71
C ILE A 327 28.03 0.00 11.20
N ASP A 328 29.05 0.30 11.99
CA ASP A 328 29.34 1.66 12.47
C ASP A 328 29.90 2.57 11.37
N ASN A 329 30.45 1.99 10.31
CA ASN A 329 30.97 2.71 9.15
C ASN A 329 29.89 2.96 8.09
N ALA A 330 28.62 2.71 8.40
CA ALA A 330 27.50 2.95 7.50
C ALA A 330 27.48 4.40 6.99
N ILE A 331 27.01 4.61 5.76
CA ILE A 331 26.77 5.96 5.24
C ILE A 331 25.63 6.57 6.05
N LYS A 332 25.97 7.53 6.90
CA LYS A 332 25.06 8.14 7.86
C LYS A 332 23.92 8.88 7.15
N SER A 333 22.74 8.87 7.77
CA SER A 333 21.52 9.44 7.18
C SER A 333 21.59 10.96 6.97
N ASN A 334 22.39 11.69 7.76
CA ASN A 334 22.66 13.11 7.52
C ASN A 334 23.43 13.33 6.22
N VAL A 335 24.46 12.53 5.93
CA VAL A 335 25.23 12.60 4.67
C VAL A 335 24.31 12.33 3.48
N LEU A 336 23.43 11.33 3.59
CA LEU A 336 22.45 11.01 2.55
C LEU A 336 21.47 12.16 2.30
N LYS A 337 20.98 12.79 3.38
CA LYS A 337 20.09 13.95 3.30
C LYS A 337 20.79 15.16 2.70
N ASP A 338 21.95 15.52 3.21
CA ASP A 338 22.64 16.77 2.85
C ASP A 338 23.20 16.72 1.42
N ARG A 339 23.72 15.58 0.97
CA ARG A 339 24.33 15.44 -0.37
C ARG A 339 23.36 15.03 -1.45
N PHE A 340 22.34 14.23 -1.11
CA PHE A 340 21.49 13.58 -2.11
C PHE A 340 20.00 13.86 -1.92
N ASN A 341 19.61 14.63 -0.90
CA ASN A 341 18.22 14.83 -0.48
C ASN A 341 17.48 13.51 -0.27
N LEU A 342 18.19 12.51 0.26
CA LEU A 342 17.67 11.17 0.53
C LEU A 342 17.34 11.01 2.00
N TYR A 343 16.09 10.63 2.27
CA TYR A 343 15.61 10.32 3.60
C TYR A 343 15.73 8.82 3.88
N HIS A 344 15.70 8.46 5.16
CA HIS A 344 15.71 7.06 5.56
C HIS A 344 14.43 6.35 5.10
N PRO A 345 14.49 5.04 4.76
CA PRO A 345 13.30 4.31 4.38
C PRO A 345 12.31 4.19 5.55
N ILE A 346 11.03 4.39 5.25
CA ILE A 346 9.93 4.30 6.24
C ILE A 346 9.42 2.86 6.37
N GLN A 347 9.57 2.07 5.30
CA GLN A 347 9.12 0.68 5.22
C GLN A 347 10.30 -0.28 5.08
N THR A 348 10.05 -1.58 5.32
CA THR A 348 11.04 -2.64 5.10
C THR A 348 11.55 -2.68 3.65
N LEU A 349 10.66 -2.40 2.69
CA LEU A 349 10.97 -2.30 1.27
C LEU A 349 10.38 -1.01 0.73
N GLN A 350 11.20 -0.22 0.03
CA GLN A 350 10.78 1.03 -0.63
C GLN A 350 11.53 1.18 -1.95
N ALA A 351 10.92 1.75 -2.98
CA ALA A 351 11.63 2.08 -4.21
C ALA A 351 12.75 3.10 -3.92
N PHE A 352 13.92 2.92 -4.54
CA PHE A 352 14.98 3.91 -4.40
C PHE A 352 14.59 5.17 -5.18
N PRO A 353 14.55 6.35 -4.54
CA PRO A 353 13.85 7.51 -5.10
C PRO A 353 14.60 8.20 -6.25
N ASN A 354 15.91 7.98 -6.41
CA ASN A 354 16.71 8.70 -7.40
C ASN A 354 17.85 7.83 -7.98
N GLU A 355 17.77 7.45 -9.25
CA GLU A 355 18.80 6.62 -9.92
C GLU A 355 20.16 7.31 -10.03
N LYS A 356 20.20 8.63 -10.20
CA LYS A 356 21.46 9.40 -10.24
C LYS A 356 22.14 9.37 -8.88
N ALA A 357 21.37 9.55 -7.81
CA ALA A 357 21.87 9.45 -6.45
C ALA A 357 22.35 8.03 -6.14
N TYR A 358 21.63 7.00 -6.58
CA TYR A 358 22.09 5.61 -6.47
C TYR A 358 23.46 5.43 -7.13
N LYS A 359 23.63 5.91 -8.37
CA LYS A 359 24.88 5.78 -9.10
C LYS A 359 26.04 6.45 -8.37
N THR A 360 25.84 7.67 -7.87
CA THR A 360 26.87 8.37 -7.09
C THR A 360 27.17 7.67 -5.77
N ILE A 361 26.17 7.18 -5.05
CA ILE A 361 26.38 6.42 -3.80
C ILE A 361 27.13 5.12 -4.08
N PHE A 362 26.84 4.44 -5.20
CA PHE A 362 27.53 3.23 -5.62
C PHE A 362 29.00 3.48 -5.98
N ASP A 363 29.25 4.53 -6.76
CA ASP A 363 30.59 4.90 -7.23
C ASP A 363 31.46 5.46 -6.07
N GLU A 364 30.87 6.24 -5.16
CA GLU A 364 31.56 6.87 -4.02
C GLU A 364 31.40 6.09 -2.70
N PHE A 365 30.91 4.85 -2.72
CA PHE A 365 30.54 4.10 -1.51
C PHE A 365 31.68 4.05 -0.47
N GLU A 366 32.90 3.77 -0.92
CA GLU A 366 34.12 3.73 -0.08
C GLU A 366 34.50 5.09 0.52
N ILE A 367 34.18 6.19 -0.17
CA ILE A 367 34.47 7.54 0.30
C ILE A 367 33.44 7.95 1.35
N LEU A 368 32.17 7.62 1.11
CA LEU A 368 31.04 7.96 1.97
C LEU A 368 31.04 7.19 3.31
N THR A 369 31.73 6.05 3.36
CA THR A 369 31.81 5.16 4.54
C THR A 369 33.04 5.41 5.43
N ARG A 370 33.97 6.28 5.01
CA ARG A 370 35.18 6.64 5.77
C ARG A 370 35.01 7.85 6.71
N GLN A 371 33.77 8.28 6.99
CA GLN A 371 33.44 9.54 7.71
C GLN A 371 33.09 9.39 9.20
#